data_AF-A0A2A9NFF4-F1
#
_entry.id   AF-A0A2A9NFF4-F1
#
_cell.length_a   1.000
_cell.length_b   1.000
_cell.length_c   1.000
_cell.angle_alpha   90.00
_cell.angle_beta   90.00
_cell.angle_gamma   90.00
#
_symmetry.space_group_name_H-M   'P 1'
#
loop_
_entity.id
_entity.type
_entity.pdbx_description
1 polymer ?
#
loop_
_entity_poly.entity_id
_entity_poly.type
_entity_poly.pdbx_seq_one_letter_code
_entity_poly.pdbx_strand_id
1 'polypeptide(L)'
;NSGHSALCFLLVHGAADNAKQWTTLTDDQRKKIKTAYHKAGTKLIVSAFGATDKPTTSGVDAKQTAKKFADWVKQYHLDGIDIDYEDLYAFHNGTAEKWLIDFTTELRSHLPKEHYIITHALLTHCPRFSPKKWSGGGYLSIDKKIGHMINWYNIQFYNQGESEYTDCHGLLFKSSSTWPQSSVFEIHANGVPLPKLVIGKPATKKDASNGHMEPSTLADCLKQAKDKKWNAGAMGWQWPRADNGWFKTVRAHSWPCHEGK
;
A
#
# COMPACT_ATOMS: atom_id res chain seq x y z
N ASN A 1 -4.51 -16.22 -4.81
CA ASN A 1 -4.31 -15.14 -3.82
C ASN A 1 -3.01 -15.35 -3.10
N SER A 2 -1.93 -14.73 -3.60
CA SER A 2 -0.65 -14.65 -2.88
C SER A 2 -0.64 -13.41 -1.99
N GLY A 3 -0.29 -13.58 -0.71
CA GLY A 3 -0.05 -12.44 0.18
C GLY A 3 1.27 -11.75 -0.14
N HIS A 4 1.52 -10.60 0.48
CA HIS A 4 2.86 -10.00 0.49
C HIS A 4 3.18 -9.44 1.88
N SER A 5 4.47 -9.38 2.19
CA SER A 5 5.02 -8.73 3.38
C SER A 5 6.04 -7.70 2.93
N ALA A 6 5.95 -6.49 3.47
CA ALA A 6 6.84 -5.40 3.13
C ALA A 6 7.89 -5.16 4.22
N LEU A 7 9.16 -5.10 3.81
CA LEU A 7 10.26 -4.63 4.64
C LEU A 7 10.24 -3.11 4.66
N CYS A 8 10.07 -2.51 5.83
CA CYS A 8 10.15 -1.09 6.08
C CYS A 8 11.60 -0.73 6.47
N PHE A 9 12.27 0.25 5.92
CA PHE A 9 11.93 1.06 4.74
C PHE A 9 13.15 1.25 3.83
N LEU A 10 12.94 1.52 2.54
CA LEU A 10 13.96 2.03 1.62
C LEU A 10 13.75 3.53 1.40
N LEU A 11 14.57 4.34 2.03
CA LEU A 11 14.52 5.81 1.96
C LEU A 11 15.46 6.33 0.85
N VAL A 12 15.30 7.59 0.45
CA VAL A 12 16.22 8.29 -0.45
C VAL A 12 17.68 8.15 0.02
N HIS A 13 17.90 8.28 1.32
CA HIS A 13 19.23 8.21 1.94
C HIS A 13 19.72 6.77 2.23
N GLY A 14 18.88 5.75 2.02
CA GLY A 14 19.26 4.33 2.18
C GLY A 14 18.22 3.51 2.94
N ALA A 15 18.54 2.22 3.15
CA ALA A 15 17.69 1.33 3.91
C ALA A 15 17.64 1.71 5.40
N ALA A 16 16.45 1.61 5.98
CA ALA A 16 16.13 1.84 7.39
C ALA A 16 15.42 0.61 7.99
N ASP A 17 15.27 0.59 9.31
CA ASP A 17 14.54 -0.43 10.07
C ASP A 17 14.84 -1.88 9.64
N ASN A 18 13.80 -2.67 9.33
CA ASN A 18 13.98 -4.08 8.99
C ASN A 18 14.54 -4.26 7.55
N ALA A 19 14.40 -3.28 6.66
CA ALA A 19 15.09 -3.28 5.37
C ALA A 19 16.61 -3.10 5.55
N LYS A 20 17.06 -2.33 6.54
CA LYS A 20 18.49 -2.25 6.93
C LYS A 20 18.98 -3.58 7.51
N GLN A 21 18.18 -4.23 8.36
CA GLN A 21 18.54 -5.55 8.88
C GLN A 21 18.65 -6.59 7.74
N TRP A 22 17.79 -6.52 6.73
CA TRP A 22 17.86 -7.41 5.56
C TRP A 22 19.21 -7.33 4.82
N THR A 23 19.88 -6.17 4.84
CA THR A 23 21.18 -6.02 4.18
C THR A 23 22.32 -6.69 4.93
N THR A 24 22.16 -7.00 6.22
CA THR A 24 23.22 -7.64 7.02
C THR A 24 23.26 -9.16 6.86
N LEU A 25 22.20 -9.74 6.30
CA LEU A 25 22.13 -11.17 6.01
C LEU A 25 23.08 -11.57 4.86
N THR A 26 23.46 -12.84 4.81
CA THR A 26 24.10 -13.41 3.63
C THR A 26 23.07 -13.73 2.54
N ASP A 27 23.52 -13.96 1.30
CA ASP A 27 22.63 -14.35 0.20
C ASP A 27 21.91 -15.67 0.49
N ASP A 28 22.59 -16.64 1.11
CA ASP A 28 21.97 -17.92 1.50
C ASP A 28 20.90 -17.74 2.59
N GLN A 29 21.14 -16.86 3.57
CA GLN A 29 20.14 -16.54 4.59
C GLN A 29 18.91 -15.88 3.96
N ARG A 30 19.12 -14.88 3.07
CA ARG A 30 18.03 -14.24 2.33
C ARG A 30 17.25 -15.25 1.50
N LYS A 31 17.95 -16.13 0.75
CA LYS A 31 17.35 -17.18 -0.06
C LYS A 31 16.52 -18.15 0.77
N LYS A 32 17.02 -18.58 1.93
CA LYS A 32 16.30 -19.46 2.86
C LYS A 32 15.02 -18.80 3.37
N ILE A 33 15.09 -17.55 3.80
CA ILE A 33 13.91 -16.80 4.28
C ILE A 33 12.90 -16.62 3.14
N LYS A 34 13.34 -16.14 1.97
CA LYS A 34 12.46 -15.99 0.80
C LYS A 34 11.78 -17.29 0.39
N THR A 35 12.50 -18.40 0.41
CA THR A 35 11.92 -19.72 0.11
C THR A 35 10.81 -20.07 1.09
N ALA A 36 10.97 -19.77 2.39
CA ALA A 36 9.94 -19.98 3.39
C ALA A 36 8.70 -19.10 3.13
N TYR A 37 8.89 -17.83 2.79
CA TYR A 37 7.81 -16.91 2.39
C TYR A 37 7.06 -17.43 1.15
N HIS A 38 7.79 -17.81 0.10
CA HIS A 38 7.20 -18.34 -1.13
C HIS A 38 6.45 -19.65 -0.92
N LYS A 39 6.97 -20.55 -0.08
CA LYS A 39 6.30 -21.80 0.32
C LYS A 39 4.99 -21.52 1.06
N ALA A 40 4.92 -20.44 1.81
CA ALA A 40 3.69 -19.96 2.47
C ALA A 40 2.77 -19.17 1.52
N GLY A 41 3.11 -19.03 0.23
CA GLY A 41 2.33 -18.26 -0.74
C GLY A 41 2.45 -16.74 -0.57
N THR A 42 3.48 -16.26 0.13
CA THR A 42 3.71 -14.84 0.42
C THR A 42 4.93 -14.33 -0.33
N LYS A 43 4.82 -13.15 -0.94
CA LYS A 43 5.93 -12.43 -1.57
C LYS A 43 6.60 -11.51 -0.54
N LEU A 44 7.92 -11.37 -0.60
CA LEU A 44 8.68 -10.47 0.25
C LEU A 44 9.13 -9.27 -0.59
N ILE A 45 8.64 -8.08 -0.24
CA ILE A 45 8.92 -6.82 -0.93
C ILE A 45 9.53 -5.81 0.05
N VAL A 46 9.95 -4.65 -0.45
CA VAL A 46 10.37 -3.51 0.40
C VAL A 46 9.38 -2.37 0.27
N SER A 47 9.05 -1.69 1.37
CA SER A 47 8.31 -0.43 1.37
C SER A 47 9.30 0.73 1.24
N ALA A 48 9.10 1.57 0.24
CA ALA A 48 9.89 2.75 -0.03
C ALA A 48 9.26 3.99 0.61
N PHE A 49 10.11 4.90 1.06
CA PHE A 49 9.74 6.17 1.70
C PHE A 49 9.10 5.98 3.10
N GLY A 50 7.82 6.33 3.27
CA GLY A 50 7.17 6.48 4.56
C GLY A 50 7.22 7.92 5.09
N ALA A 51 6.65 8.10 6.29
CA ALA A 51 6.30 9.42 6.84
C ALA A 51 7.48 10.38 6.99
N THR A 52 8.71 9.89 7.13
CA THR A 52 9.91 10.71 7.33
C THR A 52 10.62 11.10 6.04
N ASP A 53 10.22 10.56 4.88
CA ASP A 53 10.85 10.86 3.60
C ASP A 53 9.99 11.82 2.77
N LYS A 54 10.64 12.77 2.09
CA LYS A 54 9.99 13.88 1.36
C LYS A 54 10.67 14.12 0.01
N PRO A 55 10.71 13.10 -0.87
CA PRO A 55 11.59 13.11 -2.04
C PRO A 55 11.31 14.26 -3.02
N THR A 56 10.05 14.66 -3.19
CA THR A 56 9.69 15.72 -4.15
C THR A 56 10.00 17.10 -3.58
N THR A 57 9.65 17.35 -2.32
CA THR A 57 9.95 18.60 -1.61
C THR A 57 11.45 18.80 -1.43
N SER A 58 12.21 17.71 -1.22
CA SER A 58 13.67 17.74 -1.16
C SER A 58 14.35 17.85 -2.54
N GLY A 59 13.59 17.95 -3.64
CA GLY A 59 14.14 18.16 -4.98
C GLY A 59 14.90 16.95 -5.55
N VAL A 60 14.63 15.74 -5.06
CA VAL A 60 15.31 14.53 -5.51
C VAL A 60 14.78 14.10 -6.88
N ASP A 61 15.67 13.73 -7.79
CA ASP A 61 15.29 13.26 -9.12
C ASP A 61 14.54 11.91 -9.06
N ALA A 62 13.34 11.90 -9.65
CA ALA A 62 12.45 10.75 -9.65
C ALA A 62 13.06 9.52 -10.34
N LYS A 63 13.71 9.71 -11.50
CA LYS A 63 14.22 8.61 -12.32
C LYS A 63 15.49 8.00 -11.72
N GLN A 64 16.40 8.83 -11.24
CA GLN A 64 17.60 8.38 -10.54
C GLN A 64 17.23 7.61 -9.27
N THR A 65 16.24 8.09 -8.52
CA THR A 65 15.73 7.38 -7.34
C THR A 65 15.11 6.04 -7.72
N ALA A 66 14.27 6.01 -8.76
CA ALA A 66 13.66 4.78 -9.26
C ALA A 66 14.70 3.73 -9.68
N LYS A 67 15.74 4.15 -10.41
CA LYS A 67 16.85 3.26 -10.78
C LYS A 67 17.56 2.73 -9.55
N LYS A 68 17.94 3.60 -8.60
CA LYS A 68 18.59 3.20 -7.34
C LYS A 68 17.74 2.19 -6.57
N PHE A 69 16.43 2.38 -6.52
CA PHE A 69 15.53 1.49 -5.80
C PHE A 69 15.35 0.15 -6.52
N ALA A 70 15.25 0.14 -7.85
CA ALA A 70 15.25 -1.09 -8.63
C ALA A 70 16.54 -1.90 -8.46
N ASP A 71 17.69 -1.23 -8.49
CA ASP A 71 18.99 -1.87 -8.27
C ASP A 71 19.06 -2.48 -6.86
N TRP A 72 18.56 -1.78 -5.84
CA TRP A 72 18.49 -2.30 -4.47
C TRP A 72 17.56 -3.54 -4.35
N VAL A 73 16.37 -3.49 -4.96
CA VAL A 73 15.43 -4.63 -5.00
C VAL A 73 16.09 -5.86 -5.61
N LYS A 74 16.81 -5.69 -6.73
CA LYS A 74 17.53 -6.78 -7.40
C LYS A 74 18.69 -7.30 -6.55
N GLN A 75 19.51 -6.39 -6.01
CA GLN A 75 20.67 -6.71 -5.19
C GLN A 75 20.30 -7.55 -3.97
N TYR A 76 19.20 -7.21 -3.30
CA TYR A 76 18.73 -7.91 -2.09
C TYR A 76 17.66 -8.96 -2.37
N HIS A 77 17.52 -9.34 -3.65
CA HIS A 77 16.69 -10.41 -4.15
C HIS A 77 15.22 -10.30 -3.76
N LEU A 78 14.61 -9.12 -3.67
CA LEU A 78 13.19 -8.99 -3.29
C LEU A 78 12.24 -9.23 -4.47
N ASP A 79 10.97 -9.50 -4.18
CA ASP A 79 9.94 -9.79 -5.17
C ASP A 79 9.26 -8.53 -5.74
N GLY A 80 9.69 -7.35 -5.29
CA GLY A 80 9.02 -6.10 -5.63
C GLY A 80 9.23 -5.01 -4.60
N ILE A 81 8.42 -3.97 -4.75
CA ILE A 81 8.52 -2.74 -3.98
C ILE A 81 7.14 -2.09 -3.82
N ASP A 82 6.88 -1.57 -2.64
CA ASP A 82 5.68 -0.83 -2.26
C ASP A 82 6.04 0.65 -2.10
N ILE A 83 5.31 1.55 -2.75
CA ILE A 83 5.62 2.98 -2.77
C ILE A 83 4.77 3.68 -1.71
N ASP A 84 5.31 3.84 -0.51
CA ASP A 84 4.66 4.51 0.63
C ASP A 84 4.95 6.02 0.63
N TYR A 85 4.50 6.70 -0.41
CA TYR A 85 4.83 8.11 -0.63
C TYR A 85 3.96 9.02 0.25
N GLU A 86 4.61 9.83 1.09
CA GLU A 86 3.94 10.71 2.07
C GLU A 86 4.42 12.16 2.03
N ASP A 87 4.87 12.64 0.88
CA ASP A 87 5.22 14.05 0.71
C ASP A 87 3.97 14.91 0.55
N LEU A 88 3.35 15.23 1.69
CA LEU A 88 2.08 15.93 1.76
C LEU A 88 2.13 17.34 1.18
N TYR A 89 3.27 18.01 1.32
CA TYR A 89 3.48 19.35 0.80
C TYR A 89 3.49 19.33 -0.73
N ALA A 90 4.22 18.38 -1.32
CA ALA A 90 4.23 18.20 -2.77
C ALA A 90 2.85 17.86 -3.34
N PHE A 91 2.05 17.07 -2.61
CA PHE A 91 0.66 16.78 -3.02
C PHE A 91 -0.24 18.01 -2.97
N HIS A 92 -0.12 18.82 -1.92
CA HIS A 92 -0.89 20.06 -1.82
C HIS A 92 -0.58 21.02 -2.97
N ASN A 93 0.69 21.08 -3.36
CA ASN A 93 1.18 21.95 -4.43
C ASN A 93 1.03 21.35 -5.84
N GLY A 94 0.54 20.12 -5.98
CA GLY A 94 0.34 19.45 -7.27
C GLY A 94 1.63 19.02 -7.99
N THR A 95 2.74 18.94 -7.27
CA THR A 95 4.04 18.52 -7.82
C THR A 95 4.31 17.02 -7.61
N ALA A 96 3.63 16.40 -6.64
CA ALA A 96 3.77 14.98 -6.33
C ALA A 96 3.35 14.09 -7.52
N GLU A 97 2.28 14.44 -8.23
CA GLU A 97 1.74 13.61 -9.30
C GLU A 97 2.75 13.40 -10.43
N LYS A 98 3.40 14.48 -10.90
CA LYS A 98 4.45 14.37 -11.92
C LYS A 98 5.60 13.51 -11.43
N TRP A 99 6.06 13.75 -10.20
CA TRP A 99 7.17 13.00 -9.63
C TRP A 99 6.86 11.50 -9.54
N LEU A 100 5.67 11.13 -9.04
CA LEU A 100 5.24 9.74 -8.92
C LEU A 100 5.05 9.06 -10.28
N ILE A 101 4.56 9.80 -11.30
CA ILE A 101 4.45 9.29 -12.66
C ILE A 101 5.83 8.97 -13.24
N ASP A 102 6.77 9.91 -13.15
CA ASP A 102 8.13 9.74 -13.66
C ASP A 102 8.86 8.61 -12.91
N PHE A 103 8.75 8.60 -11.58
CA PHE A 103 9.35 7.59 -10.71
C PHE A 103 8.82 6.19 -11.04
N THR A 104 7.50 6.01 -11.10
CA THR A 104 6.90 4.67 -11.31
C THR A 104 7.13 4.18 -12.73
N THR A 105 7.10 5.07 -13.73
CA THR A 105 7.41 4.72 -15.12
C THR A 105 8.83 4.21 -15.25
N GLU A 106 9.80 4.91 -14.66
CA GLU A 106 11.19 4.49 -14.63
C GLU A 106 11.35 3.19 -13.82
N LEU A 107 10.75 3.10 -12.64
CA LEU A 107 10.85 1.92 -11.78
C LEU A 107 10.33 0.67 -12.48
N ARG A 108 9.20 0.77 -13.20
CA ARG A 108 8.60 -0.33 -13.93
C ARG A 108 9.45 -0.78 -15.12
N SER A 109 10.22 0.12 -15.76
CA SER A 109 11.15 -0.27 -16.83
C SER A 109 12.29 -1.14 -16.30
N HIS A 110 12.71 -0.92 -15.05
CA HIS A 110 13.74 -1.73 -14.38
C HIS A 110 13.19 -2.96 -13.67
N LEU A 111 11.93 -2.96 -13.26
CA LEU A 111 11.24 -4.03 -12.55
C LEU A 111 9.99 -4.50 -13.33
N PRO A 112 10.14 -5.33 -14.37
CA PRO A 112 9.04 -5.75 -15.24
C PRO A 112 7.92 -6.45 -14.49
N LYS A 113 6.67 -6.27 -14.94
CA LYS A 113 5.45 -6.73 -14.24
C LYS A 113 5.36 -8.26 -14.16
N GLU A 114 6.01 -8.95 -15.07
CA GLU A 114 6.12 -10.40 -15.16
C GLU A 114 6.93 -10.99 -13.99
N HIS A 115 7.81 -10.19 -13.40
CA HIS A 115 8.76 -10.65 -12.38
C HIS A 115 8.60 -9.95 -11.03
N TYR A 116 8.15 -8.69 -11.05
CA TYR A 116 8.13 -7.83 -9.86
C TYR A 116 6.76 -7.21 -9.61
N ILE A 117 6.40 -7.19 -8.33
CA ILE A 117 5.23 -6.48 -7.83
C ILE A 117 5.62 -5.01 -7.58
N ILE A 118 4.83 -4.07 -8.09
CA ILE A 118 4.87 -2.67 -7.66
C ILE A 118 3.50 -2.31 -7.12
N THR A 119 3.46 -1.96 -5.85
CA THR A 119 2.26 -1.47 -5.16
C THR A 119 2.52 -0.07 -4.69
N HIS A 120 1.46 0.65 -4.36
CA HIS A 120 1.60 1.92 -3.66
C HIS A 120 0.89 1.78 -2.33
N ALA A 121 1.61 2.01 -1.24
CA ALA A 121 1.05 2.21 0.08
C ALA A 121 0.78 3.67 0.29
N LEU A 122 -0.33 3.91 0.95
CA LEU A 122 -0.99 5.15 0.81
C LEU A 122 -1.36 5.69 2.19
N LEU A 123 -0.36 6.10 3.01
CA LEU A 123 -0.58 6.67 4.36
C LEU A 123 -1.57 7.84 4.38
N THR A 124 -1.86 8.42 3.22
CA THR A 124 -2.67 9.63 3.11
C THR A 124 -3.85 9.55 2.12
N HIS A 125 -4.16 8.41 1.48
CA HIS A 125 -4.86 8.45 0.17
C HIS A 125 -6.33 8.12 0.11
N CYS A 126 -7.03 7.84 1.19
CA CYS A 126 -8.48 7.98 1.06
C CYS A 126 -8.82 9.40 0.54
N PRO A 127 -8.30 10.47 1.18
CA PRO A 127 -8.36 11.82 0.61
C PRO A 127 -7.75 11.97 -0.78
N ARG A 128 -6.64 11.29 -1.13
CA ARG A 128 -5.95 11.52 -2.43
C ARG A 128 -6.66 10.92 -3.63
N PHE A 129 -7.62 10.03 -3.40
CA PHE A 129 -8.61 9.65 -4.40
C PHE A 129 -9.83 10.58 -4.42
N SER A 130 -10.00 11.49 -3.46
CA SER A 130 -11.07 12.49 -3.52
C SER A 130 -10.87 13.42 -4.72
N PRO A 131 -11.83 13.45 -5.66
CA PRO A 131 -11.75 14.32 -6.82
C PRO A 131 -11.80 15.79 -6.39
N LYS A 132 -11.11 16.65 -7.16
CA LYS A 132 -11.10 18.12 -6.98
C LYS A 132 -10.51 18.65 -5.66
N LYS A 133 -9.96 17.78 -4.80
CA LYS A 133 -9.23 18.19 -3.57
C LYS A 133 -7.75 18.50 -3.81
N TRP A 134 -7.19 18.04 -4.93
CA TRP A 134 -5.77 18.13 -5.25
C TRP A 134 -5.59 18.86 -6.57
N SER A 135 -4.71 19.85 -6.59
CA SER A 135 -4.41 20.69 -7.76
C SER A 135 -3.87 19.86 -8.93
N GLY A 136 -3.07 18.81 -8.68
CA GLY A 136 -2.58 17.87 -9.69
C GLY A 136 -3.53 16.72 -10.02
N GLY A 137 -4.71 16.68 -9.41
CA GLY A 137 -5.74 15.65 -9.60
C GLY A 137 -5.53 14.39 -8.76
N GLY A 138 -4.52 14.37 -7.87
CA GLY A 138 -4.30 13.31 -6.90
C GLY A 138 -4.06 11.95 -7.55
N TYR A 139 -4.43 10.89 -6.84
CA TYR A 139 -4.19 9.53 -7.31
C TYR A 139 -5.12 9.08 -8.44
N LEU A 140 -6.26 9.76 -8.66
CA LEU A 140 -7.08 9.53 -9.86
C LEU A 140 -6.33 9.95 -11.14
N SER A 141 -5.61 11.08 -11.10
CA SER A 141 -4.74 11.52 -12.21
C SER A 141 -3.58 10.55 -12.45
N ILE A 142 -2.98 10.04 -11.36
CA ILE A 142 -1.89 9.06 -11.42
C ILE A 142 -2.39 7.72 -12.00
N ASP A 143 -3.48 7.14 -11.47
CA ASP A 143 -4.03 5.86 -11.97
C ASP A 143 -4.43 5.97 -13.44
N LYS A 144 -5.01 7.09 -13.88
CA LYS A 144 -5.33 7.31 -15.29
C LYS A 144 -4.10 7.23 -16.22
N LYS A 145 -2.93 7.68 -15.75
CA LYS A 145 -1.69 7.73 -16.57
C LYS A 145 -0.86 6.46 -16.46
N ILE A 146 -0.67 5.95 -15.25
CA ILE A 146 0.25 4.85 -14.95
C ILE A 146 -0.38 3.71 -14.14
N GLY A 147 -1.70 3.73 -13.94
CA GLY A 147 -2.39 2.69 -13.17
C GLY A 147 -2.20 1.28 -13.73
N HIS A 148 -2.00 1.13 -15.04
CA HIS A 148 -1.69 -0.17 -15.66
C HIS A 148 -0.31 -0.72 -15.24
N MET A 149 0.62 0.15 -14.83
CA MET A 149 1.94 -0.20 -14.31
C MET A 149 1.94 -0.58 -12.82
N ILE A 150 0.85 -0.29 -12.09
CA ILE A 150 0.72 -0.54 -10.65
C ILE A 150 -0.14 -1.78 -10.45
N ASN A 151 0.34 -2.73 -9.64
CA ASN A 151 -0.38 -3.97 -9.38
C ASN A 151 -1.67 -3.72 -8.57
N TRP A 152 -1.58 -2.96 -7.47
CA TRP A 152 -2.71 -2.49 -6.66
C TRP A 152 -2.29 -1.35 -5.72
N TYR A 153 -3.26 -0.81 -5.00
CA TYR A 153 -3.13 0.26 -4.03
C TYR A 153 -3.45 -0.28 -2.62
N ASN A 154 -2.48 -0.23 -1.72
CA ASN A 154 -2.67 -0.48 -0.29
C ASN A 154 -3.21 0.82 0.37
N ILE A 155 -4.53 1.06 0.24
CA ILE A 155 -5.18 2.31 0.65
C ILE A 155 -5.31 2.35 2.17
N GLN A 156 -4.68 3.32 2.82
CA GLN A 156 -4.71 3.40 4.27
C GLN A 156 -5.94 4.19 4.74
N PHE A 157 -6.95 3.47 5.21
CA PHE A 157 -8.20 4.02 5.74
C PHE A 157 -8.06 4.38 7.22
N TYR A 158 -6.99 5.10 7.58
CA TYR A 158 -6.66 5.54 8.94
C TYR A 158 -5.78 6.78 8.91
N ASN A 159 -5.62 7.46 10.06
CA ASN A 159 -4.94 8.76 10.18
C ASN A 159 -5.59 9.90 9.36
N GLN A 160 -6.90 9.84 9.09
CA GLN A 160 -7.62 10.84 8.27
C GLN A 160 -8.63 11.69 9.04
N GLY A 161 -8.86 11.38 10.32
CA GLY A 161 -9.85 12.01 11.19
C GLY A 161 -10.51 10.98 12.10
N GLU A 162 -10.98 11.38 13.28
CA GLU A 162 -11.49 10.43 14.29
C GLU A 162 -12.70 9.61 13.83
N SER A 163 -13.57 10.18 12.99
CA SER A 163 -14.77 9.55 12.46
C SER A 163 -14.61 8.99 11.04
N GLU A 164 -13.43 9.10 10.44
CA GLU A 164 -13.22 8.76 9.04
C GLU A 164 -13.00 7.26 8.85
N TYR A 165 -13.89 6.63 8.09
CA TYR A 165 -13.85 5.20 7.72
C TYR A 165 -13.87 4.25 8.94
N THR A 166 -14.50 4.64 10.04
CA THR A 166 -14.54 3.85 11.28
C THR A 166 -15.63 2.77 11.30
N ASP A 167 -16.54 2.78 10.32
CA ASP A 167 -17.55 1.75 10.10
C ASP A 167 -17.57 1.27 8.63
N CYS A 168 -18.34 0.21 8.35
CA CYS A 168 -18.42 -0.34 7.00
C CYS A 168 -19.05 0.62 5.98
N HIS A 169 -19.98 1.48 6.40
CA HIS A 169 -20.67 2.39 5.48
C HIS A 169 -19.72 3.49 4.98
N GLY A 170 -19.01 4.13 5.91
CA GLY A 170 -17.96 5.12 5.66
C GLY A 170 -16.82 4.55 4.83
N LEU A 171 -16.36 3.35 5.19
CA LEU A 171 -15.27 2.65 4.51
C LEU A 171 -15.63 2.27 3.07
N LEU A 172 -16.83 1.71 2.84
CA LEU A 172 -17.16 1.06 1.58
C LEU A 172 -17.98 1.94 0.64
N PHE A 173 -18.99 2.66 1.13
CA PHE A 173 -20.06 3.21 0.30
C PHE A 173 -20.12 4.73 0.26
N LYS A 174 -19.82 5.41 1.39
CA LYS A 174 -20.00 6.85 1.48
C LYS A 174 -18.99 7.51 2.41
N SER A 175 -18.01 8.19 1.84
CA SER A 175 -17.09 9.01 2.61
C SER A 175 -17.73 10.33 3.05
N SER A 176 -17.07 11.00 4.00
CA SER A 176 -17.50 12.28 4.55
C SER A 176 -17.36 13.44 3.54
N SER A 177 -17.91 14.60 3.89
CA SER A 177 -17.69 15.86 3.15
C SER A 177 -16.25 16.38 3.28
N THR A 178 -15.52 15.97 4.33
CA THR A 178 -14.09 16.25 4.49
C THR A 178 -13.31 15.66 3.32
N TRP A 179 -13.58 14.39 3.01
CA TRP A 179 -12.91 13.59 2.00
C TRP A 179 -13.91 12.98 1.01
N PRO A 180 -14.58 13.78 0.17
CA PRO A 180 -15.68 13.31 -0.65
C PRO A 180 -15.23 12.27 -1.67
N GLN A 181 -16.07 11.28 -1.94
CA GLN A 181 -15.88 10.24 -2.95
C GLN A 181 -14.60 9.41 -2.79
N SER A 182 -14.27 9.08 -1.55
CA SER A 182 -13.06 8.35 -1.20
C SER A 182 -13.31 6.97 -0.59
N SER A 183 -14.57 6.62 -0.28
CA SER A 183 -14.89 5.25 0.09
C SER A 183 -14.60 4.27 -1.06
N VAL A 184 -14.39 2.98 -0.77
CA VAL A 184 -13.95 1.99 -1.77
C VAL A 184 -14.79 2.02 -3.06
N PHE A 185 -16.12 2.04 -2.95
CA PHE A 185 -17.00 2.03 -4.11
C PHE A 185 -17.13 3.40 -4.78
N GLU A 186 -16.93 4.50 -4.06
CA GLU A 186 -16.83 5.83 -4.67
C GLU A 186 -15.50 6.00 -5.45
N ILE A 187 -14.38 5.47 -4.94
CA ILE A 187 -13.11 5.43 -5.70
C ILE A 187 -13.29 4.62 -6.97
N HIS A 188 -13.95 3.46 -6.87
CA HIS A 188 -14.25 2.64 -8.02
C HIS A 188 -15.12 3.37 -9.06
N ALA A 189 -16.15 4.09 -8.61
CA ALA A 189 -17.01 4.90 -9.48
C ALA A 189 -16.23 6.03 -10.20
N ASN A 190 -15.09 6.45 -9.65
CA ASN A 190 -14.15 7.39 -10.29
C ASN A 190 -13.15 6.73 -11.26
N GLY A 191 -13.29 5.42 -11.54
CA GLY A 191 -12.60 4.73 -12.63
C GLY A 191 -11.50 3.73 -12.20
N VAL A 192 -11.22 3.59 -10.89
CA VAL A 192 -10.18 2.67 -10.43
C VAL A 192 -10.76 1.24 -10.31
N PRO A 193 -10.12 0.20 -10.86
CA PRO A 193 -10.62 -1.17 -10.78
C PRO A 193 -10.72 -1.71 -9.34
N LEU A 194 -11.85 -2.33 -8.98
CA LEU A 194 -12.05 -2.95 -7.65
C LEU A 194 -10.91 -3.90 -7.21
N PRO A 195 -10.34 -4.77 -8.08
CA PRO A 195 -9.25 -5.66 -7.67
C PRO A 195 -7.96 -4.94 -7.25
N LYS A 196 -7.84 -3.63 -7.53
CA LYS A 196 -6.69 -2.81 -7.14
C LYS A 196 -6.88 -2.08 -5.80
N LEU A 197 -8.07 -2.09 -5.20
CA LEU A 197 -8.38 -1.25 -4.03
C LEU A 197 -8.25 -2.06 -2.74
N VAL A 198 -7.02 -2.30 -2.27
CA VAL A 198 -6.78 -3.05 -1.02
C VAL A 198 -7.09 -2.17 0.18
N ILE A 199 -7.83 -2.72 1.15
CA ILE A 199 -8.24 -2.00 2.37
C ILE A 199 -7.15 -2.11 3.43
N GLY A 200 -6.47 -1.00 3.73
CA GLY A 200 -5.46 -0.87 4.78
C GLY A 200 -6.06 -0.39 6.10
N LYS A 201 -5.78 -1.11 7.19
CA LYS A 201 -6.20 -0.76 8.56
C LYS A 201 -5.08 -1.00 9.58
N PRO A 202 -5.05 -0.22 10.68
CA PRO A 202 -4.08 -0.45 11.73
C PRO A 202 -4.50 -1.67 12.56
N ALA A 203 -3.54 -2.53 12.88
CA ALA A 203 -3.76 -3.77 13.60
C ALA A 203 -4.32 -3.51 15.00
N THR A 204 -3.81 -2.48 15.66
CA THR A 204 -4.27 -2.01 16.97
C THR A 204 -4.38 -0.49 17.02
N LYS A 205 -5.03 0.03 18.07
CA LYS A 205 -5.09 1.47 18.34
C LYS A 205 -3.72 2.15 18.56
N LYS A 206 -2.65 1.38 18.79
CA LYS A 206 -1.29 1.93 18.97
C LYS A 206 -0.56 2.15 17.66
N ASP A 207 -1.09 1.60 16.55
CA ASP A 207 -0.42 1.62 15.24
C ASP A 207 -0.75 2.87 14.41
N ALA A 208 -1.76 3.64 14.83
CA ALA A 208 -2.23 4.82 14.14
C ALA A 208 -2.92 5.76 15.13
N SER A 209 -3.00 7.05 14.80
CA SER A 209 -3.68 8.07 15.61
C SER A 209 -5.20 7.92 15.60
N ASN A 210 -5.79 7.45 14.50
CA ASN A 210 -7.23 7.16 14.37
C ASN A 210 -7.50 6.10 13.28
N GLY A 211 -8.75 5.66 13.13
CA GLY A 211 -9.18 4.76 12.04
C GLY A 211 -9.01 3.26 12.31
N HIS A 212 -8.60 2.87 13.52
CA HIS A 212 -8.62 1.47 13.95
C HIS A 212 -10.06 0.93 13.97
N MET A 213 -10.20 -0.29 13.48
CA MET A 213 -11.43 -1.07 13.54
C MET A 213 -11.09 -2.42 14.15
N GLU A 214 -11.98 -2.92 15.01
CA GLU A 214 -11.83 -4.28 15.54
C GLU A 214 -11.76 -5.29 14.39
N PRO A 215 -10.87 -6.30 14.45
CA PRO A 215 -10.67 -7.24 13.35
C PRO A 215 -11.94 -7.96 12.88
N SER A 216 -12.86 -8.28 13.81
CA SER A 216 -14.15 -8.89 13.51
C SER A 216 -15.08 -7.94 12.74
N THR A 217 -15.17 -6.68 13.14
CA THR A 217 -15.92 -5.65 12.41
C THR A 217 -15.35 -5.46 11.01
N LEU A 218 -14.02 -5.46 10.86
CA LEU A 218 -13.40 -5.39 9.55
C LEU A 218 -13.76 -6.62 8.70
N ALA A 219 -13.80 -7.82 9.28
CA ALA A 219 -14.21 -9.03 8.58
C ALA A 219 -15.64 -8.92 8.00
N ASP A 220 -16.57 -8.35 8.75
CA ASP A 220 -17.93 -8.06 8.27
C ASP A 220 -17.94 -7.06 7.11
N CYS A 221 -17.14 -6.00 7.19
CA CYS A 221 -17.01 -5.07 6.08
C CYS A 221 -16.43 -5.76 4.83
N LEU A 222 -15.41 -6.60 4.98
CA LEU A 222 -14.84 -7.33 3.84
C LEU A 222 -15.85 -8.30 3.22
N LYS A 223 -16.72 -8.92 4.03
CA LYS A 223 -17.83 -9.74 3.52
C LYS A 223 -18.79 -8.88 2.68
N GLN A 224 -19.24 -7.74 3.20
CA GLN A 224 -20.11 -6.82 2.46
C GLN A 224 -19.49 -6.37 1.13
N ALA A 225 -18.19 -6.03 1.15
CA ALA A 225 -17.46 -5.65 -0.04
C ALA A 225 -17.38 -6.81 -1.06
N LYS A 226 -17.09 -8.03 -0.59
CA LYS A 226 -17.05 -9.24 -1.43
C LYS A 226 -18.42 -9.53 -2.08
N ASP A 227 -19.51 -9.36 -1.34
CA ASP A 227 -20.88 -9.51 -1.86
C ASP A 227 -21.18 -8.48 -2.99
N LYS A 228 -20.45 -7.36 -3.01
CA LYS A 228 -20.44 -6.34 -4.07
C LYS A 228 -19.31 -6.53 -5.11
N LYS A 229 -18.83 -7.76 -5.27
CA LYS A 229 -17.81 -8.17 -6.27
C LYS A 229 -16.40 -7.61 -6.06
N TRP A 230 -16.13 -6.95 -4.94
CA TRP A 230 -14.76 -6.54 -4.60
C TRP A 230 -13.91 -7.73 -4.15
N ASN A 231 -12.64 -7.79 -4.58
CA ASN A 231 -11.77 -8.93 -4.30
C ASN A 231 -10.28 -8.59 -4.09
N ALA A 232 -9.95 -7.34 -3.73
CA ALA A 232 -8.56 -6.91 -3.61
C ALA A 232 -7.87 -7.43 -2.33
N GLY A 233 -8.57 -7.52 -1.21
CA GLY A 233 -8.03 -7.99 0.08
C GLY A 233 -7.70 -6.87 1.07
N ALA A 234 -7.01 -7.22 2.15
CA ALA A 234 -6.69 -6.31 3.24
C ALA A 234 -5.17 -6.17 3.47
N MET A 235 -4.77 -5.00 3.95
CA MET A 235 -3.43 -4.68 4.44
C MET A 235 -3.52 -4.31 5.93
N GLY A 236 -2.56 -4.77 6.73
CA GLY A 236 -2.49 -4.49 8.16
C GLY A 236 -1.23 -3.72 8.52
N TRP A 237 -1.38 -2.57 9.18
CA TRP A 237 -0.26 -1.80 9.76
C TRP A 237 -0.24 -1.96 11.28
N GLN A 238 0.75 -2.59 11.90
CA GLN A 238 1.93 -3.21 11.30
C GLN A 238 2.27 -4.53 11.98
N TRP A 239 3.10 -5.31 11.31
CA TRP A 239 3.79 -6.42 11.96
C TRP A 239 4.65 -5.90 13.14
N PRO A 240 4.73 -6.60 14.29
CA PRO A 240 4.20 -7.95 14.56
C PRO A 240 2.74 -7.99 15.03
N ARG A 241 2.01 -6.87 15.09
CA ARG A 241 0.61 -6.85 15.55
C ARG A 241 -0.38 -7.25 14.46
N ALA A 242 -0.11 -6.91 13.19
CA ALA A 242 -0.81 -7.43 12.01
C ALA A 242 -0.29 -8.83 11.63
N ASP A 243 -0.34 -9.78 12.57
CA ASP A 243 0.17 -11.13 12.36
C ASP A 243 -0.83 -12.06 11.65
N ASN A 244 -0.49 -13.35 11.57
CA ASN A 244 -1.36 -14.37 11.00
C ASN A 244 -2.69 -14.50 11.74
N GLY A 245 -2.73 -14.29 13.07
CA GLY A 245 -3.95 -14.32 13.87
C GLY A 245 -4.88 -13.16 13.53
N TRP A 246 -4.32 -11.96 13.35
CA TRP A 246 -5.05 -10.80 12.86
C TRP A 246 -5.65 -11.07 11.47
N PHE A 247 -4.85 -11.55 10.52
CA PHE A 247 -5.33 -11.88 9.16
C PHE A 247 -6.34 -13.03 9.14
N LYS A 248 -6.22 -14.03 10.03
CA LYS A 248 -7.21 -15.11 10.19
C LYS A 248 -8.56 -14.52 10.56
N THR A 249 -8.59 -13.59 11.51
CA THR A 249 -9.83 -12.91 11.94
C THR A 249 -10.41 -12.04 10.84
N VAL A 250 -9.61 -11.15 10.25
CA VAL A 250 -10.06 -10.20 9.21
C VAL A 250 -10.60 -10.92 7.98
N ARG A 251 -10.08 -12.10 7.65
CA ARG A 251 -10.52 -12.88 6.48
C ARG A 251 -11.65 -13.85 6.78
N ALA A 252 -12.06 -14.00 8.05
CA ALA A 252 -12.95 -15.08 8.50
C ALA A 252 -14.30 -15.12 7.77
N HIS A 253 -14.84 -13.97 7.36
CA HIS A 253 -16.16 -13.89 6.69
C HIS A 253 -16.07 -13.70 5.17
N SER A 254 -14.86 -13.55 4.60
CA SER A 254 -14.65 -13.25 3.18
C SER A 254 -13.86 -14.36 2.48
N TRP A 255 -12.57 -14.52 2.79
CA TRP A 255 -11.71 -15.58 2.27
C TRP A 255 -11.02 -16.32 3.41
N PRO A 256 -11.77 -17.16 4.17
CA PRO A 256 -11.26 -17.83 5.35
C PRO A 256 -9.91 -18.50 5.07
N CYS A 257 -8.95 -18.34 5.97
CA CYS A 257 -7.73 -19.11 5.92
C CYS A 257 -8.09 -20.56 6.22
N HIS A 258 -8.07 -21.43 5.21
CA HIS A 258 -8.20 -22.86 5.45
C HIS A 258 -6.96 -23.33 6.22
N GLU A 259 -7.16 -23.92 7.39
CA GLU A 259 -6.14 -24.76 8.00
C GLU A 259 -5.95 -25.94 7.06
N GLY A 260 -4.77 -26.04 6.45
CA GLY A 260 -4.43 -27.19 5.64
C GLY A 260 -4.60 -28.46 6.47
N LYS A 261 -5.32 -29.43 5.92
CA LYS A 261 -5.08 -30.83 6.23
C LYS A 261 -3.73 -31.25 5.67
#